data_AF-A0AAD1YNY8-F1
#
_entry.id   AF-A0AAD1YNY8-F1
#
_cell.length_a   1.000
_cell.length_b   1.000
_cell.length_c   1.000
_cell.angle_alpha   90.00
_cell.angle_beta   90.00
_cell.angle_gamma   90.00
#
_symmetry.space_group_name_H-M   'P 1'
#
loop_
_entity.id
_entity.type
_entity.pdbx_description
1 polymer ?
#
loop_
_entity_poly.entity_id
_entity_poly.type
_entity_poly.pdbx_seq_one_letter_code
_entity_poly.pdbx_strand_id
1 'polypeptide(L)' 'MSFFNEYLTREEIKEVLGIKDKALDSILKHLILQKGKYTREDVIRACMGGKIIIQEDKE' A
#
# COMPACT_ATOMS: atom_id res chain seq x y z
N MET A 1 1.31 -14.46 7.62
CA MET A 1 0.53 -13.30 7.10
C MET A 1 -0.36 -13.78 5.95
N SER A 2 -1.68 -13.60 6.01
CA SER A 2 -2.56 -13.97 4.88
C SER A 2 -2.38 -12.99 3.71
N PHE A 3 -2.26 -13.51 2.49
CA PHE A 3 -2.15 -12.70 1.27
C PHE A 3 -3.42 -11.86 1.03
N PHE A 4 -4.56 -12.27 1.59
CA PHE A 4 -5.88 -11.67 1.39
C PHE A 4 -6.27 -10.59 2.42
N ASN A 5 -5.36 -10.16 3.31
CA ASN A 5 -5.72 -9.11 4.27
C ASN A 5 -5.95 -7.77 3.54
N GLU A 6 -7.19 -7.34 3.42
CA GLU A 6 -7.52 -6.07 2.75
C GLU A 6 -6.98 -4.85 3.51
N TYR A 7 -6.75 -4.99 4.82
CA TYR A 7 -6.30 -3.93 5.70
C TYR A 7 -5.01 -4.30 6.43
N LEU A 8 -4.05 -3.39 6.42
CA LEU A 8 -2.71 -3.57 6.97
C LEU A 8 -2.34 -2.48 7.99
N THR A 9 -1.67 -2.85 9.08
CA THR A 9 -1.02 -1.89 9.98
C THR A 9 0.35 -1.47 9.43
N ARG A 10 0.94 -0.41 10.01
CA ARG A 10 2.28 0.05 9.64
C ARG A 10 3.34 -1.04 9.86
N GLU A 11 3.22 -1.79 10.95
CA GLU A 11 4.14 -2.88 11.33
C GLU A 11 4.06 -4.02 10.32
N GLU A 12 2.85 -4.42 9.93
CA GLU A 12 2.60 -5.45 8.92
C GLU A 12 3.19 -5.06 7.55
N ILE A 13 3.03 -3.79 7.15
CA ILE A 13 3.60 -3.28 5.90
C ILE A 13 5.13 -3.25 5.99
N LYS A 14 5.70 -2.84 7.12
CA LYS A 14 7.15 -2.80 7.34
C LYS A 14 7.76 -4.20 7.25
N GLU A 15 7.14 -5.18 7.87
CA GLU A 15 7.57 -6.57 7.86
C GLU A 15 7.57 -7.13 6.43
N VAL A 16 6.49 -6.89 5.67
CA VAL A 16 6.36 -7.39 4.30
C VAL A 16 7.32 -6.71 3.33
N LEU A 17 7.47 -5.38 3.42
CA LEU A 17 8.31 -4.62 2.48
C LEU A 17 9.81 -4.67 2.84
N GLY A 18 10.16 -4.93 4.10
CA GLY A 18 11.56 -4.99 4.55
C GLY A 18 12.31 -3.66 4.42
N ILE A 19 11.62 -2.53 4.42
CA ILE A 19 12.18 -1.19 4.21
C ILE A 19 12.43 -0.43 5.52
N LYS A 20 13.30 0.58 5.45
CA LYS A 20 13.58 1.50 6.59
C LYS A 20 12.36 2.38 6.89
N ASP A 21 12.22 2.79 8.14
CA ASP A 21 11.10 3.64 8.60
C ASP A 21 10.93 4.91 7.77
N LYS A 22 12.03 5.61 7.45
CA LYS A 22 11.96 6.83 6.61
C LYS A 22 11.33 6.59 5.24
N ALA A 23 11.61 5.43 4.62
CA ALA A 23 11.02 5.07 3.34
C ALA A 23 9.55 4.70 3.50
N LEU A 24 9.22 3.93 4.54
CA LEU A 24 7.85 3.57 4.88
C LEU A 24 6.99 4.81 5.15
N ASP A 25 7.47 5.73 5.97
CA ASP A 25 6.76 6.98 6.29
C ASP A 25 6.54 7.83 5.05
N SER A 26 7.49 7.84 4.10
CA SER A 26 7.33 8.55 2.83
C SER A 26 6.25 7.95 1.92
N ILE A 27 6.00 6.65 2.01
CA ILE A 27 4.93 5.96 1.28
C ILE A 27 3.59 6.25 1.97
N LEU A 28 3.53 6.01 3.30
CA LEU A 28 2.29 6.07 4.07
C LEU A 28 1.75 7.48 4.26
N LYS A 29 2.59 8.53 4.21
CA LYS A 29 2.16 9.93 4.43
C LYS A 29 1.05 10.40 3.48
N HIS A 30 0.91 9.77 2.33
CA HIS A 30 -0.08 10.11 1.30
C HIS A 30 -1.29 9.17 1.30
N LEU A 31 -1.31 8.18 2.20
CA LEU A 31 -2.37 7.18 2.27
C LEU A 31 -3.40 7.53 3.35
N ILE A 32 -4.66 7.17 3.08
CA ILE A 32 -5.75 7.37 4.03
C ILE A 32 -5.84 6.17 4.97
N LEU A 33 -5.86 6.44 6.27
CA LEU A 33 -6.14 5.44 7.29
C LEU A 33 -7.66 5.18 7.36
N GLN A 34 -8.06 3.94 7.11
CA GLN A 34 -9.40 3.44 7.35
C GLN A 34 -9.42 2.66 8.67
N LYS A 35 -10.12 3.19 9.69
CA LYS A 35 -10.22 2.57 11.03
C LYS A 35 -8.86 2.18 11.63
N GLY A 36 -7.85 3.02 11.43
CA GLY A 36 -6.48 2.79 11.95
C GLY A 36 -5.61 1.85 11.12
N LYS A 37 -6.04 1.45 9.92
CA LYS A 37 -5.28 0.60 8.98
C LYS A 37 -5.24 1.20 7.59
N TYR A 38 -4.30 0.75 6.76
CA TYR A 38 -4.19 1.10 5.35
C TYR A 38 -4.83 0.02 4.49
N THR A 39 -5.46 0.41 3.38
CA THR A 39 -5.91 -0.58 2.40
C THR A 39 -4.70 -1.17 1.69
N ARG A 40 -4.71 -2.48 1.44
CA ARG A 40 -3.62 -3.16 0.73
C ARG A 40 -3.42 -2.58 -0.67
N GLU A 41 -4.51 -2.26 -1.36
CA GLU A 41 -4.48 -1.72 -2.70
C GLU A 41 -3.79 -0.35 -2.76
N ASP A 42 -4.10 0.57 -1.84
CA ASP A 42 -3.46 1.88 -1.81
C ASP A 42 -1.97 1.78 -1.49
N VAL A 43 -1.58 0.85 -0.60
CA VAL A 43 -0.17 0.56 -0.31
C VAL A 43 0.56 0.06 -1.56
N ILE A 44 -0.03 -0.88 -2.29
CA ILE A 44 0.55 -1.42 -3.54
C ILE A 44 0.69 -0.30 -4.58
N ARG A 45 -0.36 0.50 -4.79
CA ARG A 45 -0.34 1.63 -5.74
C ARG A 45 0.75 2.64 -5.38
N ALA A 46 0.90 2.98 -4.09
CA ALA A 46 1.95 3.89 -3.65
C ALA A 46 3.35 3.30 -3.87
N CYS A 47 3.54 2.00 -3.66
CA CYS A 47 4.80 1.32 -3.97
C CYS A 47 5.11 1.34 -5.48
N MET A 48 4.09 1.31 -6.33
CA MET A 48 4.21 1.41 -7.79
C MET A 48 4.31 2.86 -8.31
N GLY A 49 4.47 3.85 -7.43
CA GLY A 49 4.60 5.26 -7.81
C GLY A 49 3.26 5.94 -8.13
N GLY A 50 2.14 5.36 -7.70
CA GLY A 50 0.80 5.96 -7.77
C GLY A 50 0.14 5.97 -9.15
N LYS A 51 0.75 5.35 -10.16
CA LYS A 51 0.19 5.28 -11.52
C LYS A 51 -0.60 3.98 -11.68
N ILE A 52 -1.88 4.11 -12.00
CA ILE A 52 -2.69 3.00 -12.48
C ILE A 52 -2.75 3.12 -13.99
N ILE A 53 -2.19 2.13 -14.70
CA ILE A 53 -2.38 2.00 -16.14
C ILE A 53 -3.65 1.17 -16.31
N ILE A 54 -4.77 1.83 -16.55
CA ILE A 54 -6.01 1.15 -16.90
C ILE A 54 -5.90 0.84 -18.39
N GLN A 55 -5.77 -0.45 -18.72
CA GLN A 55 -5.88 -0.89 -20.10
C GLN A 55 -7.38 -0.88 -20.40
N GLU A 56 -7.84 0.14 -21.14
CA GLU A 56 -9.17 0.07 -21.75
C GLU A 56 -9.10 -1.08 -22.76
N ASP A 57 -9.78 -2.18 -22.47
CA ASP A 57 -10.08 -3.21 -23.46
C ASP A 57 -10.94 -2.55 -24.53
N LYS A 58 -10.30 -2.00 -25.56
CA LYS A 58 -10.98 -1.62 -26.80
C LYS A 58 -11.39 -2.92 -27.48
N GLU A 59 -12.65 -3.31 -27.27
CA GLU A 59 -13.38 -4.18 -28.19
C GLU A 59 -13.46 -3.57 -29.59
#